data_AF-A0A838CYE3-F1
#
_entry.id   AF-A0A838CYE3-F1
#
_cell.length_a   1.000
_cell.length_b   1.000
_cell.length_c   1.000
_cell.angle_alpha   90.00
_cell.angle_beta   90.00
_cell.angle_gamma   90.00
#
_symmetry.space_group_name_H-M   'P 1'
#
loop_
_entity.id
_entity.type
_entity.pdbx_description
1 polymer ?
#
loop_
_entity_poly.entity_id
_entity_poly.type
_entity_poly.pdbx_seq_one_letter_code
_entity_poly.pdbx_strand_id
1 'polypeptide(L)'
;MSVNTLDKNHEKTYTRKVSQVGNSLSFNIPKDLVDLLNITKGEELQITYNQEEGGIMVKKANRVPEGIRPEMLKAMNRAVGKYDEALRNLKDR
;
A
#
# COMPACT_ATOMS: atom_id res chain seq x y z
N MET A 1 -3.16 -28.91 23.45
CA MET A 1 -3.95 -27.87 22.77
C MET A 1 -3.59 -26.55 23.41
N SER A 2 -2.87 -25.69 22.70
CA SER A 2 -2.45 -24.39 23.23
C SER A 2 -2.97 -23.35 22.26
N VAL A 3 -4.07 -22.71 22.64
CA VAL A 3 -4.65 -21.58 21.92
C VAL A 3 -3.74 -20.39 22.21
N ASN A 4 -2.88 -20.03 21.25
CA ASN A 4 -2.23 -18.74 21.28
C ASN A 4 -3.26 -17.69 20.83
N THR A 5 -3.87 -17.03 21.82
CA THR A 5 -4.52 -15.74 21.65
C THR A 5 -3.53 -14.77 21.02
N LEU A 6 -3.79 -14.36 19.78
CA LEU A 6 -3.00 -13.40 19.02
C LEU A 6 -2.96 -12.04 19.73
N ASP A 7 -1.76 -11.64 20.14
CA ASP A 7 -1.46 -10.37 20.80
C ASP A 7 -1.83 -9.17 19.91
N LYS A 8 -2.62 -8.27 20.50
CA LYS A 8 -3.05 -6.99 19.92
C LYS A 8 -2.01 -5.92 20.25
N ASN A 9 -0.97 -5.77 19.44
CA ASN A 9 -0.27 -4.51 19.11
C ASN A 9 1.03 -4.79 18.35
N HIS A 10 1.01 -4.64 17.03
CA HIS A 10 2.21 -4.76 16.18
C HIS A 10 2.60 -3.38 15.61
N GLU A 11 2.83 -2.39 16.48
CA GLU A 11 3.42 -1.14 16.03
C GLU A 11 4.93 -1.34 15.85
N LYS A 12 5.43 -1.17 14.62
CA LYS A 12 6.86 -1.24 14.31
C LYS A 12 7.38 0.14 13.95
N THR A 13 8.36 0.63 14.70
CA THR A 13 9.01 1.93 14.45
C THR A 13 10.37 1.74 13.79
N TYR A 14 10.65 2.51 12.74
CA TYR A 14 11.94 2.49 12.05
C TYR A 14 12.51 3.90 12.01
N THR A 15 13.81 4.03 12.30
CA THR A 15 14.57 5.25 12.04
C THR A 15 15.46 5.02 10.82
N ARG A 16 15.46 5.98 9.88
CA ARG A 16 16.28 5.94 8.67
C ARG A 16 16.90 7.31 8.44
N LYS A 17 18.15 7.32 7.97
CA LYS A 17 18.80 8.54 7.52
C LYS A 17 18.25 8.94 6.15
N VAL A 18 18.05 10.24 5.94
CA VAL A 18 17.73 10.79 4.63
C VAL A 18 18.99 10.88 3.77
N SER A 19 18.83 10.66 2.48
CA SER A 19 19.89 10.74 1.47
C SER A 19 19.48 11.70 0.35
N GLN A 20 20.45 12.32 -0.31
CA GLN A 20 20.19 13.17 -1.47
C GLN A 20 20.10 12.31 -2.74
N VAL A 21 19.06 12.52 -3.55
CA VAL A 21 18.90 11.95 -4.88
C VAL A 21 18.51 13.08 -5.84
N GLY A 22 19.44 13.46 -6.72
CA GLY A 22 19.26 14.63 -7.58
C GLY A 22 19.06 15.90 -6.77
N ASN A 23 17.93 16.59 -6.96
CA ASN A 23 17.55 17.81 -6.23
C ASN A 23 16.57 17.53 -5.07
N SER A 24 16.40 16.27 -4.67
CA SER A 24 15.43 15.87 -3.64
C SER A 24 16.07 15.02 -2.56
N LEU A 25 15.42 15.00 -1.39
CA LEU A 25 15.74 14.07 -0.32
C LEU A 25 14.90 12.81 -0.46
N SER A 26 15.50 11.67 -0.14
CA SER A 26 14.85 10.37 -0.14
C SER A 26 15.20 9.60 1.14
N PHE A 27 14.39 8.60 1.46
CA PHE A 27 14.69 7.62 2.48
C PHE A 27 14.30 6.23 1.96
N ASN A 28 14.92 5.20 2.52
CA ASN A 28 14.69 3.84 2.09
C ASN A 28 13.59 3.19 2.93
N ILE A 29 12.62 2.55 2.28
CA ILE A 29 11.58 1.76 2.93
C ILE A 29 12.20 0.41 3.38
N PRO A 30 12.08 0.02 4.66
CA PRO A 30 12.50 -1.30 5.14
C PRO A 30 11.91 -2.45 4.32
N LYS A 31 12.71 -3.48 4.03
CA LYS A 31 12.30 -4.61 3.19
C LYS A 31 11.04 -5.31 3.71
N ASP A 32 10.93 -5.49 5.01
CA ASP A 32 9.77 -6.12 5.62
C ASP A 32 8.48 -5.30 5.46
N LEU A 33 8.57 -3.96 5.40
CA LEU A 33 7.44 -3.11 5.03
C LEU A 33 7.12 -3.18 3.54
N VAL A 34 8.12 -3.30 2.67
CA VAL A 34 7.91 -3.52 1.23
C VAL A 34 7.15 -4.83 1.00
N ASP A 35 7.55 -5.90 1.69
CA ASP A 35 6.92 -7.22 1.60
C ASP A 35 5.49 -7.19 2.19
N LEU A 36 5.33 -6.61 3.39
CA LEU A 36 4.03 -6.50 4.08
C LEU A 36 3.01 -5.69 3.29
N LEU A 37 3.45 -4.59 2.69
CA LEU A 37 2.60 -3.71 1.89
C LEU A 37 2.53 -4.14 0.42
N ASN A 38 3.25 -5.19 0.02
CA ASN A 38 3.36 -5.64 -1.36
C ASN A 38 3.67 -4.49 -2.32
N ILE A 39 4.68 -3.67 -2.00
CA ILE A 39 5.13 -2.55 -2.82
C ILE A 39 6.08 -3.07 -3.89
N THR A 40 5.88 -2.65 -5.13
CA THR A 40 6.71 -3.05 -6.27
C THR A 40 7.53 -1.88 -6.83
N LYS A 41 8.64 -2.20 -7.52
CA LYS A 41 9.48 -1.16 -8.13
C LYS A 41 8.69 -0.45 -9.22
N GLY A 42 8.69 0.89 -9.18
CA GLY A 42 7.98 1.74 -10.13
C GLY A 42 6.52 2.02 -9.73
N GLU A 43 6.05 1.47 -8.61
CA GLU A 43 4.76 1.80 -8.03
C GLU A 43 4.78 3.21 -7.44
N GLU A 44 3.64 3.90 -7.53
CA GLU A 44 3.50 5.24 -7.01
C GLU A 44 2.95 5.23 -5.58
N LEU A 45 3.53 6.09 -4.75
CA LEU A 45 3.08 6.34 -3.39
C LEU A 45 2.63 7.79 -3.26
N GLN A 46 1.53 7.99 -2.56
CA GLN A 46 1.04 9.30 -2.17
C GLN A 46 1.68 9.70 -0.84
N ILE A 47 2.25 10.90 -0.80
CA ILE A 47 2.77 11.51 0.42
C ILE A 47 1.86 12.68 0.78
N THR A 48 1.36 12.70 2.01
CA THR A 48 0.54 13.80 2.54
C THR A 48 1.20 14.35 3.79
N TYR A 49 1.34 15.68 3.86
CA TYR A 49 1.82 16.35 5.07
C TYR A 49 0.65 16.56 6.04
N ASN A 50 0.77 16.04 7.26
CA ASN A 50 -0.14 16.30 8.36
C ASN A 50 0.43 17.45 9.21
N GLN A 51 -0.25 18.60 9.18
CA GLN A 51 0.16 19.78 9.94
C GLN A 51 0.04 19.60 11.45
N GLU A 52 -0.97 18.85 11.92
CA GLU A 52 -1.25 18.70 13.36
C GLU A 52 -0.20 17.81 14.04
N GLU A 53 0.19 16.72 13.37
CA GLU A 53 1.20 15.78 13.88
C GLU A 53 2.64 16.18 13.52
N GLY A 54 2.82 17.19 12.66
CA GLY A 54 4.14 17.63 12.20
C GLY A 54 4.90 16.54 11.43
N GLY A 55 4.20 15.79 10.58
CA GLY A 55 4.76 14.60 9.93
C GLY A 55 4.20 14.34 8.53
N ILE A 56 4.77 13.34 7.85
CA ILE A 56 4.24 12.85 6.57
C ILE A 56 3.58 11.49 6.74
N MET A 57 2.47 11.29 6.04
CA MET A 57 1.83 9.99 5.88
C MET A 57 2.05 9.51 4.46
N VAL A 58 2.55 8.28 4.31
CA VAL A 58 2.78 7.65 3.01
C VAL A 58 1.77 6.53 2.82
N LYS A 59 1.03 6.56 1.70
CA LYS A 59 0.04 5.54 1.32
C LYS A 59 0.26 5.10 -0.12
N LYS A 60 -0.20 3.90 -0.48
CA LYS A 60 -0.28 3.51 -1.89
C LYS A 60 -1.13 4.52 -2.66
N ALA A 61 -0.64 4.96 -3.81
CA ALA A 61 -1.40 5.87 -4.66
C ALA A 61 -2.58 5.11 -5.28
N ASN A 62 -3.79 5.40 -4.80
CA ASN A 62 -5.01 4.97 -5.48
C ASN A 62 -5.37 6.04 -6.51
N ARG A 63 -4.81 5.91 -7.72
CA ARG A 63 -5.32 6.68 -8.86
C ARG A 63 -6.70 6.14 -9.20
N VAL A 64 -7.73 6.81 -8.72
CA VAL A 64 -9.07 6.60 -9.27
C VAL A 64 -9.03 7.25 -10.66
N PRO A 65 -9.24 6.51 -11.75
CA PRO A 65 -9.26 7.09 -13.10
C PRO A 65 -10.28 8.22 -13.17
N GLU A 66 -9.96 9.26 -13.94
CA GLU A 66 -10.86 10.39 -14.14
C GLU A 66 -12.24 9.89 -14.64
N GLY A 67 -13.32 10.37 -14.03
CA GLY A 67 -14.69 9.92 -14.32
C GLY A 67 -15.15 8.66 -13.55
N ILE A 68 -14.28 7.99 -12.79
CA ILE A 68 -14.68 6.87 -11.92
C ILE A 68 -14.86 7.40 -10.49
N ARG A 69 -15.99 7.10 -9.86
CA ARG A 69 -16.19 7.44 -8.43
C ARG A 69 -15.46 6.41 -7.55
N PRO A 70 -14.83 6.80 -6.43
CA PRO A 70 -14.07 5.88 -5.57
C PRO A 70 -14.87 4.64 -5.12
N GLU A 71 -16.17 4.79 -4.87
CA GLU A 71 -17.07 3.68 -4.50
C GLU A 71 -17.32 2.70 -5.66
N MET A 72 -17.32 3.18 -6.90
CA MET A 72 -17.41 2.33 -8.10
C MET A 72 -16.13 1.49 -8.22
N LEU A 73 -14.96 2.11 -8.07
CA LEU A 73 -13.68 1.40 -8.09
C LEU A 73 -13.62 0.31 -7.00
N LYS A 74 -14.09 0.63 -5.78
CA LYS A 74 -14.20 -0.36 -4.69
C LYS A 74 -15.15 -1.50 -5.03
N ALA A 75 -16.30 -1.21 -5.66
CA ALA A 75 -17.25 -2.24 -6.08
C ALA A 75 -16.64 -3.16 -7.16
N MET A 76 -15.93 -2.57 -8.14
CA MET A 76 -15.21 -3.31 -9.18
C MET A 76 -14.13 -4.20 -8.57
N ASN A 77 -13.29 -3.67 -7.68
CA ASN A 77 -12.24 -4.46 -7.01
C ASN A 77 -12.83 -5.64 -6.22
N ARG A 78 -13.98 -5.45 -5.54
CA ARG A 78 -14.67 -6.56 -4.86
C ARG A 78 -15.18 -7.60 -5.85
N ALA A 79 -15.76 -7.18 -6.98
CA ALA A 79 -16.25 -8.10 -7.99
C ALA A 79 -15.09 -8.88 -8.65
N VAL A 80 -14.03 -8.20 -9.08
CA VAL A 80 -12.84 -8.83 -9.65
C VAL A 80 -12.21 -9.80 -8.66
N GLY A 81 -12.01 -9.40 -7.40
CA GLY A 81 -11.47 -10.29 -6.39
C GLY A 81 -12.34 -11.52 -6.11
N LYS A 82 -13.67 -11.36 -6.10
CA LYS A 82 -14.62 -12.47 -5.90
C LYS A 82 -14.56 -13.50 -7.03
N TYR A 83 -14.26 -13.08 -8.25
CA TYR A 83 -14.27 -13.93 -9.42
C TYR A 83 -12.87 -14.18 -10.01
N ASP A 84 -11.80 -13.88 -9.27
CA ASP A 84 -10.41 -13.94 -9.77
C ASP A 84 -10.07 -15.30 -10.38
N GLU A 85 -10.44 -16.40 -9.70
CA GLU A 85 -10.23 -17.76 -10.21
C GLU A 85 -10.97 -18.03 -11.53
N ALA A 86 -12.25 -17.64 -11.60
CA ALA A 86 -13.05 -17.77 -12.83
C ALA A 86 -12.50 -16.91 -13.97
N LEU A 87 -12.10 -15.67 -13.67
CA LEU A 87 -11.51 -14.74 -14.64
C LEU A 87 -10.15 -15.23 -15.16
N ARG A 88 -9.33 -15.85 -14.31
CA ARG A 88 -8.07 -16.49 -14.72
C ARG A 88 -8.33 -17.70 -15.63
N ASN A 89 -9.29 -18.54 -15.30
CA ASN A 89 -9.67 -19.69 -16.13
C ASN A 89 -10.22 -19.30 -17.52
N LEU A 90 -10.73 -18.07 -17.66
CA LEU A 90 -11.16 -17.50 -18.95
C LEU A 90 -9.99 -17.05 -19.84
N LYS A 91 -8.82 -16.78 -19.26
CA LYS A 91 -7.61 -16.35 -20.00
C LYS A 91 -6.95 -17.49 -20.77
N ASP A 92 -7.11 -18.73 -20.29
CA ASP A 92 -6.49 -19.93 -20.88
C ASP A 92 -7.39 -20.61 -21.94
N ARG A 93 -8.37 -19.89 -22.49
CA ARG A 93 -9.25 -20.33 -23.59
C ARG A 93 -9.06 -19.49 -24.85
#